data_AF-A0A520K8F6-F1
#
_entry.id   AF-A0A520K8F6-F1
#
_cell.length_a   1.000
_cell.length_b   1.000
_cell.length_c   1.000
_cell.angle_alpha   90.00
_cell.angle_beta   90.00
_cell.angle_gamma   90.00
#
_symmetry.space_group_name_H-M   'P 1'
#
loop_
_entity.id
_entity.type
_entity.pdbx_description
1 polymer ?
#
loop_
_entity_poly.entity_id
_entity_poly.type
_entity_poly.pdbx_seq_one_letter_code
_entity_poly.pdbx_strand_id
1 'polypeptide(L)'
;MGLGPVILYMLISSGTHFQHFIPTFNTCRIIDTWGVFMGRIRDTFLKLERSGECAFIAYLMAGDPDPVQTPRIATAIARYADILELGIPFSDPIADGKTIQAASERALRAGMTPKKIFEHVAAIRRETEIPIVVMSYYNPIVQFGVDRFMNRFAL
;
A
#
# COMPACT_ATOMS: atom_id res chain seq x y z
N MET A 1 30.46 4.40 14.91
CA MET A 1 29.79 5.44 14.11
C MET A 1 28.94 4.74 13.06
N GLY A 2 27.68 4.45 13.37
CA GLY A 2 26.79 3.69 12.49
C GLY A 2 25.40 4.28 12.59
N LEU A 3 25.04 5.11 11.60
CA LEU A 3 23.67 5.57 11.42
C LEU A 3 23.00 4.58 10.47
N GLY A 4 22.21 3.68 11.03
CA GLY A 4 21.32 2.81 10.25
C GLY A 4 20.21 3.64 9.58
N PRO A 5 19.66 3.18 8.45
CA PRO A 5 18.67 3.93 7.70
C PRO A 5 17.36 4.05 8.49
N VAL A 6 16.92 5.29 8.66
CA VAL A 6 15.64 5.66 9.26
C VAL A 6 14.53 5.26 8.29
N ILE A 7 13.71 4.29 8.67
CA ILE A 7 12.49 3.91 7.95
C ILE A 7 11.42 4.95 8.27
N LEU A 8 11.03 5.74 7.28
CA LEU A 8 9.94 6.70 7.37
C LEU A 8 8.63 6.02 6.94
N TYR A 9 7.85 5.53 7.89
CA TYR A 9 6.42 5.31 7.68
C TYR A 9 5.74 6.68 7.64
N MET A 10 5.41 7.18 6.44
CA MET A 10 4.67 8.42 6.29
C MET A 10 3.19 8.19 6.59
N LEU A 11 2.83 8.18 7.87
CA LEU A 11 1.49 8.53 8.33
C LEU A 11 1.40 10.05 8.31
N ILE A 12 0.66 10.60 7.34
CA ILE A 12 0.29 12.01 7.35
C ILE A 12 -0.72 12.19 8.49
N SER A 13 -0.21 12.55 9.68
CA SER A 13 -0.98 13.27 10.69
C SER A 13 -0.37 14.66 10.79
N SER A 14 -1.02 15.63 10.17
CA SER A 14 -0.73 17.06 10.31
C SER A 14 -0.82 17.44 11.79
N GLY A 15 0.30 17.91 12.34
CA GLY A 15 0.48 18.11 13.78
C GLY A 15 -0.41 19.17 14.42
N THR A 16 -0.63 19.02 15.73
CA THR A 16 -0.20 19.98 16.77
C THR A 16 -0.53 19.44 18.17
N HIS A 17 0.36 19.78 19.12
CA HIS A 17 0.29 19.66 20.57
C HIS A 17 0.70 18.35 21.28
N PHE A 18 1.89 18.42 21.87
CA PHE A 18 2.31 17.71 23.08
C PHE A 18 1.31 17.93 24.23
N GLN A 19 0.86 16.86 24.88
CA GLN A 19 0.68 16.84 26.34
C GLN A 19 0.63 15.40 26.88
N HIS A 20 1.40 15.18 27.96
CA HIS A 20 1.45 13.98 28.77
C HIS A 20 0.09 13.58 29.34
N PHE A 21 -0.31 12.30 29.21
CA PHE A 21 -0.99 11.55 30.27
C PHE A 21 -1.03 10.05 29.95
N ILE A 22 -0.41 9.21 30.79
CA ILE A 22 -0.69 7.77 30.87
C ILE A 22 -1.82 7.61 31.89
N PRO A 23 -2.93 6.94 31.54
CA PRO A 23 -3.28 5.73 32.28
C PRO A 23 -3.90 4.62 31.42
N THR A 24 -3.74 3.43 31.98
CA THR A 24 -4.17 2.08 31.62
C THR A 24 -5.66 1.86 31.35
N PHE A 25 -5.91 0.84 30.49
CA PHE A 25 -7.06 -0.09 30.40
C PHE A 25 -8.43 0.41 29.92
N ASN A 26 -8.95 -0.33 28.93
CA ASN A 26 -10.35 -0.49 28.55
C ASN A 26 -11.17 0.78 28.25
N THR A 27 -11.13 1.21 26.98
CA THR A 27 -12.31 1.44 26.15
C THR A 27 -11.83 1.90 24.76
N CYS A 28 -12.13 1.13 23.72
CA CYS A 28 -12.05 1.64 22.35
C CYS A 28 -13.18 2.68 22.19
N ARG A 29 -12.90 3.94 22.52
CA ARG A 29 -13.71 5.08 22.10
C ARG A 29 -12.91 5.84 21.06
N ILE A 30 -13.29 5.67 19.80
CA ILE A 30 -12.95 6.63 18.77
C ILE A 30 -13.69 7.92 19.14
N ILE A 31 -12.93 8.94 19.54
CA ILE A 31 -13.42 10.30 19.69
C ILE A 31 -13.57 10.86 18.28
N ASP A 32 -14.80 10.81 17.76
CA ASP A 32 -15.22 11.40 16.50
C ASP A 32 -15.43 12.91 16.65
N THR A 33 -14.36 13.70 16.55
CA THR A 33 -14.46 15.18 16.50
C THR A 33 -13.53 15.83 15.50
N TRP A 34 -13.30 15.23 14.33
CA TRP A 34 -12.78 15.95 13.16
C TRP A 34 -13.37 15.33 11.89
N GLY A 35 -13.85 16.17 10.96
CA GLY A 35 -14.61 15.81 9.76
C GLY A 35 -14.11 14.53 9.07
N VAL A 36 -15.06 13.65 8.75
CA VAL A 36 -14.89 12.30 8.23
C VAL A 36 -13.87 12.26 7.07
N PHE A 37 -12.63 11.83 7.36
CA PHE A 37 -11.74 11.37 6.31
C PHE A 37 -12.26 10.00 5.86
N MET A 38 -13.13 10.02 4.85
CA MET A 38 -13.74 8.84 4.24
C MET A 38 -12.68 8.16 3.38
N GLY A 39 -12.21 6.99 3.79
CA GLY A 39 -11.16 6.27 3.10
C GLY A 39 -11.44 4.78 3.17
N ARG A 40 -11.39 4.11 2.00
CA ARG A 40 -11.72 2.68 1.88
C ARG A 40 -10.98 1.81 2.90
N ILE A 41 -9.73 2.16 3.25
CA ILE A 41 -8.94 1.44 4.27
C ILE A 41 -9.60 1.52 5.64
N ARG A 42 -9.96 2.74 6.09
CA ARG A 42 -10.64 2.96 7.38
C ARG A 42 -11.95 2.19 7.43
N ASP A 43 -12.76 2.29 6.37
CA ASP A 43 -14.06 1.61 6.31
C ASP A 43 -13.91 0.09 6.37
N THR A 44 -12.87 -0.46 5.75
CA THR A 44 -12.54 -1.89 5.80
C THR A 44 -12.19 -2.33 7.22
N PHE A 45 -11.29 -1.63 7.92
CA PHE A 45 -10.94 -1.97 9.30
C PHE A 45 -12.11 -1.80 10.27
N LEU A 46 -12.93 -0.75 10.12
CA LEU A 46 -14.14 -0.57 10.94
C LEU A 46 -15.15 -1.71 10.73
N LYS A 47 -15.29 -2.21 9.49
CA LYS A 47 -16.15 -3.36 9.20
C LYS A 47 -15.63 -4.62 9.89
N LEU A 48 -14.33 -4.89 9.78
CA LEU A 48 -13.68 -6.07 10.38
C LEU A 48 -13.71 -6.04 11.92
N GLU A 49 -13.52 -4.88 12.53
CA GLU A 49 -13.66 -4.71 13.98
C GLU A 49 -15.09 -5.02 14.44
N ARG A 50 -16.11 -4.58 13.68
CA ARG A 50 -17.52 -4.89 13.97
C ARG A 50 -17.86 -6.37 13.81
N SER A 51 -17.20 -7.08 12.90
CA SER A 51 -17.38 -8.53 12.72
C SER A 51 -16.48 -9.37 13.62
N GLY A 52 -15.51 -8.77 14.32
CA GLY A 52 -14.54 -9.48 15.15
C GLY A 52 -13.52 -10.30 14.34
N GLU A 53 -13.27 -9.90 13.09
CA GLU A 53 -12.40 -10.61 12.15
C GLU A 53 -11.04 -9.90 12.00
N CYS A 54 -10.01 -10.68 11.67
CA CYS A 54 -8.70 -10.13 11.30
C CYS A 54 -8.65 -9.80 9.80
N ALA A 55 -7.97 -8.73 9.44
CA ALA A 55 -7.76 -8.36 8.04
C ALA A 55 -6.82 -9.34 7.33
N PHE A 56 -7.19 -9.78 6.13
CA PHE A 56 -6.28 -10.43 5.19
C PHE A 56 -5.81 -9.43 4.13
N ILE A 57 -4.52 -9.06 4.22
CA ILE A 57 -3.86 -8.15 3.29
C ILE A 57 -2.97 -8.98 2.36
N ALA A 58 -3.31 -9.01 1.08
CA ALA A 58 -2.59 -9.82 0.10
C ALA A 58 -1.59 -8.96 -0.67
N TYR A 59 -0.33 -9.39 -0.70
CA TYR A 59 0.73 -8.76 -1.50
C TYR A 59 0.88 -9.43 -2.87
N LEU A 60 1.02 -8.64 -3.92
CA LEU A 60 1.40 -9.07 -5.26
C LEU A 60 2.47 -8.14 -5.85
N MET A 61 3.56 -8.72 -6.34
CA MET A 61 4.55 -7.97 -7.13
C MET A 61 3.94 -7.67 -8.51
N ALA A 62 3.75 -6.39 -8.83
CA ALA A 62 3.25 -6.03 -10.15
C ALA A 62 4.30 -6.36 -11.22
N GLY A 63 3.86 -6.95 -12.32
CA GLY A 63 4.73 -7.43 -13.38
C GLY A 63 5.23 -8.87 -13.23
N ASP A 64 4.90 -9.57 -12.14
CA ASP A 64 5.27 -10.97 -11.94
C ASP A 64 4.04 -11.90 -12.14
N PRO A 65 4.10 -12.92 -13.03
CA PRO A 65 5.23 -13.31 -13.90
C PRO A 65 5.43 -12.40 -15.12
N ASP A 66 4.38 -11.66 -15.52
CA ASP A 66 4.46 -10.62 -16.55
C ASP A 66 3.45 -9.46 -16.29
N PRO A 67 3.69 -8.26 -16.85
CA PRO A 67 2.80 -7.12 -16.67
C PRO A 67 1.39 -7.28 -17.25
N VAL A 68 1.20 -8.09 -18.30
CA VAL A 68 -0.10 -8.26 -18.95
C VAL A 68 -1.06 -9.01 -18.02
N GLN A 69 -0.54 -9.98 -17.28
CA GLN A 69 -1.35 -10.80 -16.38
C GLN A 69 -1.65 -10.14 -15.03
N THR A 70 -0.90 -9.11 -14.64
CA THR A 70 -1.00 -8.49 -13.32
C THR A 70 -2.43 -8.09 -12.94
N PRO A 71 -3.21 -7.36 -13.77
CA PRO A 71 -4.58 -6.98 -13.41
C PRO A 71 -5.49 -8.20 -13.16
N ARG A 72 -5.39 -9.23 -14.00
CA ARG A 72 -6.21 -10.44 -13.87
C ARG A 72 -5.91 -11.19 -12.58
N ILE A 73 -4.62 -11.36 -12.24
CA ILE A 73 -4.19 -12.04 -11.03
C ILE A 73 -4.61 -11.23 -9.79
N ALA A 74 -4.36 -9.92 -9.81
CA ALA A 74 -4.72 -9.00 -8.75
C ALA A 74 -6.23 -9.01 -8.46
N THR A 75 -7.08 -8.93 -9.49
CA THR A 75 -8.54 -9.00 -9.33
C THR A 75 -8.99 -10.35 -8.78
N ALA A 76 -8.35 -11.45 -9.18
CA ALA A 76 -8.67 -12.77 -8.63
C ALA A 76 -8.34 -12.87 -7.13
N ILE A 77 -7.18 -12.34 -6.71
CA ILE A 77 -6.77 -12.25 -5.30
C ILE A 77 -7.74 -11.34 -4.52
N ALA A 78 -8.11 -10.20 -5.10
CA ALA A 78 -8.98 -9.20 -4.48
C ALA A 78 -10.38 -9.70 -4.11
N ARG A 79 -10.82 -10.85 -4.66
CA ARG A 79 -12.09 -11.49 -4.25
C ARG A 79 -12.04 -12.12 -2.87
N TYR A 80 -10.83 -12.39 -2.36
CA TYR A 80 -10.60 -13.10 -1.10
C TYR A 80 -9.83 -12.26 -0.07
N ALA A 81 -9.28 -11.11 -0.48
CA ALA A 81 -8.52 -10.21 0.38
C ALA A 81 -9.34 -8.99 0.79
N ASP A 82 -9.11 -8.50 2.00
CA ASP A 82 -9.71 -7.25 2.49
C ASP A 82 -8.97 -6.04 1.92
N ILE A 83 -7.66 -6.16 1.72
CA ILE A 83 -6.80 -5.12 1.12
C ILE A 83 -5.83 -5.80 0.15
N LEU A 84 -5.66 -5.21 -1.03
CA LEU A 84 -4.64 -5.61 -1.98
C LEU A 84 -3.45 -4.66 -1.92
N GLU A 85 -2.25 -5.21 -1.77
CA GLU A 85 -1.01 -4.49 -1.86
C GLU A 85 -0.28 -4.84 -3.17
N LEU A 86 0.06 -3.82 -3.96
CA LEU A 86 0.77 -3.96 -5.22
C LEU A 86 2.19 -3.39 -5.10
N GLY A 87 3.18 -4.26 -5.22
CA GLY A 87 4.59 -3.89 -5.24
C GLY A 87 5.02 -3.29 -6.57
N ILE A 88 5.69 -2.15 -6.55
CA ILE A 88 6.48 -1.65 -7.68
C ILE A 88 7.86 -2.31 -7.62
N PRO A 89 8.28 -3.05 -8.67
CA PRO A 89 9.56 -3.72 -8.65
C PRO A 89 10.72 -2.71 -8.66
N PHE A 90 11.76 -3.04 -7.91
CA PHE A 90 12.96 -2.23 -7.75
C PHE A 90 14.23 -3.07 -7.95
N SER A 91 15.27 -2.46 -8.51
CA SER A 91 16.54 -3.11 -8.86
C SER A 91 17.39 -3.45 -7.63
N ASP A 92 17.26 -2.68 -6.56
CA ASP A 92 18.09 -2.81 -5.35
C ASP A 92 17.23 -3.05 -4.10
N PRO A 93 16.42 -4.13 -4.05
CA PRO A 93 15.45 -4.38 -2.98
C PRO A 93 16.11 -4.99 -1.72
N ILE A 94 16.98 -4.23 -1.06
CA ILE A 94 17.79 -4.72 0.08
C ILE A 94 16.96 -5.11 1.32
N ALA A 95 15.73 -4.61 1.44
CA ALA A 95 14.86 -4.88 2.59
C ALA A 95 13.99 -6.13 2.39
N ASP A 96 13.93 -6.66 1.17
CA ASP A 96 13.04 -7.77 0.82
C ASP A 96 13.70 -9.14 1.01
N GLY A 97 12.88 -10.15 1.32
CA GLY A 97 13.31 -11.54 1.32
C GLY A 97 13.52 -12.11 -0.10
N LYS A 98 14.27 -13.21 -0.21
CA LYS A 98 14.65 -13.84 -1.51
C LYS A 98 13.47 -14.06 -2.47
N THR A 99 12.29 -14.42 -1.95
CA THR A 99 11.08 -14.62 -2.76
C THR A 99 10.64 -13.33 -3.46
N ILE A 100 10.60 -12.22 -2.72
CA ILE A 100 10.17 -10.92 -3.24
C ILE A 100 11.25 -10.31 -4.14
N GLN A 101 12.53 -10.49 -3.80
CA GLN A 101 13.65 -10.12 -4.68
C GLN A 101 13.53 -10.82 -6.05
N ALA A 102 13.32 -12.14 -6.05
CA ALA A 102 13.17 -12.91 -7.30
C ALA A 102 11.93 -12.50 -8.11
N ALA A 103 10.82 -12.15 -7.44
CA ALA A 103 9.63 -11.60 -8.09
C ALA A 103 9.91 -10.23 -8.73
N SER A 104 10.60 -9.34 -8.00
CA SER A 104 11.03 -8.02 -8.49
C SER A 104 11.88 -8.16 -9.75
N GLU A 105 12.87 -9.05 -9.73
CA GLU A 105 13.72 -9.30 -10.89
C GLU A 105 12.95 -9.82 -12.11
N ARG A 106 12.01 -10.77 -11.92
CA ARG A 106 11.15 -11.25 -13.01
C ARG A 106 10.31 -10.12 -13.59
N ALA A 107 9.69 -9.31 -12.73
CA ALA A 107 8.89 -8.17 -13.14
C ALA A 107 9.70 -7.12 -13.91
N LEU A 108 10.92 -6.79 -13.46
CA LEU A 108 11.82 -5.89 -14.18
C LEU A 108 12.20 -6.44 -15.55
N ARG A 109 12.58 -7.74 -15.63
CA ARG A 109 12.91 -8.40 -16.90
C ARG A 109 11.72 -8.44 -17.87
N ALA A 110 10.51 -8.57 -17.35
CA ALA A 110 9.27 -8.51 -18.14
C ALA A 110 8.85 -7.08 -18.52
N GLY A 111 9.65 -6.07 -18.16
CA GLY A 111 9.46 -4.68 -18.56
C GLY A 111 8.42 -3.93 -17.74
N MET A 112 8.18 -4.32 -16.50
CA MET A 112 7.35 -3.54 -15.57
C MET A 112 8.01 -2.20 -15.24
N THR A 113 7.21 -1.14 -15.10
CA THR A 113 7.71 0.20 -14.75
C THR A 113 6.76 0.89 -13.76
N PRO A 114 7.23 1.90 -13.00
CA PRO A 114 6.36 2.71 -12.16
C PRO A 114 5.22 3.37 -12.95
N LYS A 115 5.35 3.63 -14.26
CA LYS A 115 4.26 4.19 -15.06
C LYS A 115 3.14 3.16 -15.31
N LYS A 116 3.48 1.89 -15.52
CA LYS A 116 2.50 0.83 -15.77
C LYS A 116 1.64 0.53 -14.54
N ILE A 117 2.11 0.86 -13.33
CA ILE A 117 1.33 0.63 -12.10
C ILE A 117 0.00 1.38 -12.13
N PHE A 118 -0.03 2.60 -12.67
CA PHE A 118 -1.26 3.40 -12.72
C PHE A 118 -2.30 2.77 -13.65
N GLU A 119 -1.84 2.21 -14.78
CA GLU A 119 -2.69 1.49 -15.73
C GLU A 119 -3.26 0.22 -15.10
N HIS A 120 -2.45 -0.52 -14.33
CA HIS A 120 -2.90 -1.70 -13.60
C HIS A 120 -3.91 -1.37 -12.50
N VAL A 121 -3.63 -0.35 -11.67
CA VAL A 121 -4.56 0.09 -10.62
C VAL A 121 -5.89 0.52 -11.23
N ALA A 122 -5.87 1.30 -12.31
CA ALA A 122 -7.09 1.70 -13.01
C ALA A 122 -7.86 0.50 -13.58
N ALA A 123 -7.17 -0.51 -14.14
CA ALA A 123 -7.80 -1.71 -14.64
C ALA A 123 -8.45 -2.54 -13.52
N ILE A 124 -7.71 -2.78 -12.42
CA ILE A 124 -8.19 -3.53 -11.26
C ILE A 124 -9.40 -2.82 -10.64
N ARG A 125 -9.37 -1.49 -10.51
CA ARG A 125 -10.46 -0.69 -9.95
C ARG A 125 -11.77 -0.80 -10.74
N ARG A 126 -11.75 -1.17 -12.02
CA ARG A 126 -12.99 -1.44 -12.79
C ARG A 126 -13.71 -2.70 -12.33
N GLU A 127 -13.02 -3.59 -11.62
CA GLU A 127 -13.53 -4.90 -11.23
C GLU A 127 -13.62 -5.11 -9.72
N THR A 128 -13.03 -4.22 -8.90
CA THR A 128 -13.06 -4.34 -7.43
C THR A 128 -13.09 -2.99 -6.72
N GLU A 129 -13.77 -2.97 -5.56
CA GLU A 129 -13.85 -1.82 -4.64
C GLU A 129 -12.93 -1.93 -3.42
N ILE A 130 -12.19 -3.03 -3.25
CA ILE A 130 -11.31 -3.17 -2.09
C ILE A 130 -10.21 -2.09 -2.11
N PRO A 131 -9.68 -1.66 -0.95
CA PRO A 131 -8.53 -0.78 -0.90
C PRO A 131 -7.34 -1.39 -1.64
N ILE A 132 -6.68 -0.56 -2.45
CA ILE A 132 -5.43 -0.93 -3.14
C ILE A 132 -4.33 -0.03 -2.57
N VAL A 133 -3.29 -0.65 -2.03
CA VAL A 133 -2.08 0.01 -1.53
C VAL A 133 -0.97 -0.22 -2.53
N VAL A 134 -0.25 0.84 -2.90
CA VAL A 134 0.93 0.71 -3.76
C VAL A 134 2.18 0.75 -2.88
N MET A 135 2.87 -0.37 -2.78
CA MET A 135 4.13 -0.50 -2.04
C MET A 135 5.31 -0.27 -2.97
N SER A 136 6.26 0.58 -2.55
CA SER A 136 7.45 0.89 -3.34
C SER A 136 8.60 1.29 -2.43
N TYR A 137 9.83 1.09 -2.92
CA TYR A 137 10.97 1.84 -2.42
C TYR A 137 10.83 3.31 -2.77
N TYR A 138 11.46 4.18 -1.97
CA TYR A 138 11.37 5.62 -2.15
C TYR A 138 12.03 6.11 -3.44
N ASN A 139 13.18 5.50 -3.83
CA ASN A 139 13.95 5.96 -4.99
C ASN A 139 13.17 5.94 -6.32
N PRO A 140 12.43 4.86 -6.69
CA PRO A 140 11.53 4.88 -7.85
C PRO A 140 10.54 6.05 -7.86
N ILE A 141 10.01 6.43 -6.69
CA ILE A 141 9.05 7.53 -6.55
C ILE A 141 9.74 8.88 -6.78
N VAL A 142 10.94 9.07 -6.20
CA VAL A 142 11.74 10.28 -6.41
C VAL A 142 12.12 10.46 -7.88
N GLN A 143 12.58 9.39 -8.54
CA GLN A 143 12.92 9.42 -9.95
C GLN A 143 11.71 9.73 -10.85
N PHE A 144 10.53 9.20 -10.49
CA PHE A 144 9.28 9.55 -11.16
C PHE A 144 8.84 11.00 -10.89
N GLY A 145 9.22 11.56 -9.73
CA GLY A 145 8.80 12.83 -9.18
C GLY A 145 7.63 12.64 -8.21
N VAL A 146 7.84 12.97 -6.94
CA VAL A 146 6.88 12.72 -5.84
C VAL A 146 5.51 13.33 -6.14
N ASP A 147 5.44 14.63 -6.44
CA ASP A 147 4.16 15.31 -6.70
C ASP A 147 3.43 14.72 -7.91
N ARG A 148 4.17 14.39 -8.97
CA ARG A 148 3.61 13.72 -10.15
C ARG A 148 3.08 12.34 -9.81
N PHE A 149 3.77 11.58 -8.97
CA PHE A 149 3.34 10.26 -8.54
C PHE A 149 2.05 10.34 -7.72
N MET A 150 2.01 11.24 -6.73
CA MET A 150 0.85 11.41 -5.86
C MET A 150 -0.38 11.90 -6.63
N ASN A 151 -0.22 12.88 -7.53
CA ASN A 151 -1.32 13.39 -8.36
C ASN A 151 -1.93 12.33 -9.28
N ARG A 152 -1.20 11.25 -9.60
CA ARG A 152 -1.71 10.15 -10.44
C ARG A 152 -2.60 9.17 -9.68
N PHE A 153 -2.60 9.19 -8.36
CA PHE A 153 -3.51 8.41 -7.50
C PHE A 153 -4.63 9.23 -6.87
N ALA A 154 -4.56 10.56 -6.97
CA ALA A 154 -5.55 11.48 -6.41
C ALA A 154 -6.78 11.71 -7.32
N LEU A 155 -6.89 10.97 -8.44
CA LEU A 155 -7.99 11.01 -9.42
C LEU A 155 -8.71 9.65 -9.44
#